data_AF-A0A5F1YAE4-F1
#
_entry.id   AF-A0A5F1YAE4-F1
#
_cell.length_a   1.000
_cell.length_b   1.000
_cell.length_c   1.000
_cell.angle_alpha   90.00
_cell.angle_beta   90.00
_cell.angle_gamma   90.00
#
_symmetry.space_group_name_H-M   'P 1'
#
loop_
_entity.id
_entity.type
_entity.pdbx_description
1 polymer ?
#
loop_
_entity_poly.entity_id
_entity_poly.type
_entity_poly.pdbx_seq_one_letter_code
_entity_poly.pdbx_strand_id
1 'polypeptide(L)'
;MKSTLRKLLSFFIILLAGFFIACGSELPIQELSDAKNSITRAKSAGAEKYAAGELEEARKSLLNAHQKASDEDLAEAKKSAEYAKAKALDASEKSFPSTVDEARKDSTTSIDSAEEAYASQLASEQYNSAVQLRKEGDALRETADRTLEAYPKESGDDAKLRTRLAAFDQYESSRQKYADSKKAADESKALALSQKQQLIDSLADIEKNLNDADRYAEGKDPEVNETKVRLDGAKYKIEEGKIRDGYAEVDDIRKKSAELVAKNIKTFAEKQKELAKQSVVAATTKLASFDKNKINASRDSQVSYQRAEENLKAAEESRVSAEDLYSSEKYEDSIARSEEAIRLSRIVVDQATELAERLDRKGGDKYANRDSKTGTEGKNNSNSNSNTSEGKNSSSKWGEDGLPEGWKRYVVRKKVPADCLWRIAKDKRHYGTSKLWKRIYEANRGKIKNPNLIFPKQILLIPPAKGSTQFPKNGAPAKKKPSSDAVEAIEQNQKPADSEESESGGDSESKKKNEVKEPSPEEDSTDSSGNETAPEEENPEEENPENLQ
;
A
#
# COMPACT_ATOMS: atom_id res chain seq x y z
N MET A 1 34.86 22.99 -112.48
CA MET A 1 33.75 23.53 -111.68
C MET A 1 33.77 22.96 -110.24
N LYS A 2 34.55 23.54 -109.30
CA LYS A 2 34.61 23.09 -107.88
C LYS A 2 34.77 24.23 -106.84
N SER A 3 34.71 25.49 -107.24
CA SER A 3 35.00 26.65 -106.35
C SER A 3 33.74 27.38 -105.86
N THR A 4 32.73 27.56 -106.72
CA THR A 4 31.52 28.35 -106.43
C THR A 4 30.57 27.69 -105.42
N LEU A 5 30.54 26.36 -105.33
CA LEU A 5 29.58 25.63 -104.47
C LEU A 5 29.88 25.78 -102.96
N ARG A 6 31.14 26.02 -102.57
CA ARG A 6 31.52 26.16 -101.15
C ARG A 6 31.12 27.50 -100.52
N LYS A 7 30.95 28.57 -101.30
CA LYS A 7 30.60 29.90 -100.76
C LYS A 7 29.11 30.08 -100.46
N LEU A 8 28.23 29.31 -101.10
CA LEU A 8 26.78 29.36 -100.85
C LEU A 8 26.35 28.59 -99.58
N LEU A 9 26.94 27.41 -99.31
CA LEU A 9 26.66 26.69 -98.06
C LEU A 9 27.11 27.47 -96.81
N SER A 10 28.24 28.18 -96.89
CA SER A 10 28.82 28.86 -95.74
C SER A 10 28.02 30.08 -95.25
N PHE A 11 27.13 30.65 -96.08
CA PHE A 11 26.25 31.75 -95.66
C PHE A 11 24.90 31.26 -95.12
N PHE A 12 24.41 30.10 -95.56
CA PHE A 12 23.13 29.56 -95.08
C PHE A 12 23.25 28.99 -93.64
N ILE A 13 24.39 28.40 -93.30
CA ILE A 13 24.64 27.85 -91.95
C ILE A 13 24.79 28.96 -90.89
N ILE A 14 25.38 30.10 -91.24
CA ILE A 14 25.56 31.23 -90.30
C ILE A 14 24.23 31.96 -90.05
N LEU A 15 23.33 32.02 -91.04
CA LEU A 15 22.02 32.65 -90.89
C LEU A 15 21.01 31.75 -90.14
N LEU A 16 21.22 30.43 -90.13
CA LEU A 16 20.43 29.49 -89.30
C LEU A 16 20.88 29.43 -87.83
N ALA A 17 22.08 29.94 -87.51
CA ALA A 17 22.60 29.99 -86.14
C ALA A 17 22.11 31.20 -85.32
N GLY A 18 21.36 32.12 -85.93
CA GLY A 18 20.96 33.40 -85.33
C GLY A 18 19.61 33.44 -84.62
N PHE A 19 18.93 32.30 -84.41
CA PHE A 19 17.53 32.28 -83.95
C PHE A 19 17.24 31.39 -82.73
N PHE A 20 18.27 30.98 -81.98
CA PHE A 20 18.15 30.27 -80.69
C PHE A 20 18.69 31.10 -79.51
N ILE A 21 18.42 32.42 -79.52
CA ILE A 21 18.71 33.33 -78.39
C ILE A 21 17.42 34.07 -78.02
N ALA A 22 16.46 33.32 -77.49
CA ALA A 22 15.24 33.83 -76.88
C ALA A 22 14.76 32.85 -75.79
N CYS A 23 14.40 33.39 -74.61
CA CYS A 23 13.65 32.72 -73.54
C CYS A 23 14.06 31.27 -73.19
N GLY A 24 15.14 31.15 -72.43
CA GLY A 24 15.60 29.90 -71.80
C GLY A 24 16.01 30.10 -70.34
N SER A 25 15.29 30.95 -69.59
CA SER A 25 15.44 31.03 -68.14
C SER A 25 14.98 29.71 -67.51
N GLU A 26 15.80 29.16 -66.60
CA GLU A 26 15.47 27.94 -65.88
C GLU A 26 14.31 28.18 -64.88
N LEU A 27 13.47 27.17 -64.66
CA LEU A 27 12.39 27.23 -63.67
C LEU A 27 12.99 27.45 -62.26
N PRO A 28 12.43 28.35 -61.42
CA PRO A 28 12.94 28.65 -60.07
C PRO A 28 12.60 27.54 -59.05
N ILE A 29 13.02 26.31 -59.33
CA ILE A 29 12.71 25.10 -58.57
C ILE A 29 13.33 25.18 -57.17
N GLN A 30 14.54 25.75 -57.05
CA GLN A 30 15.21 25.93 -55.76
C GLN A 30 14.44 26.91 -54.87
N GLU A 31 14.03 28.06 -55.40
CA GLU A 31 13.34 29.10 -54.64
C GLU A 31 11.93 28.65 -54.24
N LEU A 32 11.22 27.95 -55.12
CA LEU A 32 9.93 27.31 -54.81
C LEU A 32 10.07 26.22 -53.72
N SER A 33 11.14 25.42 -53.77
CA SER A 33 11.46 24.41 -52.75
C SER A 33 11.77 25.08 -51.40
N ASP A 34 12.67 26.06 -51.38
CA ASP A 34 13.04 26.82 -50.18
C ASP A 34 11.84 27.52 -49.53
N ALA A 35 10.95 28.11 -50.34
CA ALA A 35 9.71 28.73 -49.87
C ALA A 35 8.79 27.70 -49.22
N LYS A 36 8.55 26.55 -49.88
CA LYS A 36 7.74 25.45 -49.33
C LYS A 36 8.32 24.88 -48.04
N ASN A 37 9.63 24.69 -47.98
CA ASN A 37 10.34 24.18 -46.80
C ASN A 37 10.26 25.20 -45.64
N SER A 38 10.44 26.49 -45.92
CA SER A 38 10.31 27.56 -44.92
C SER A 38 8.88 27.69 -44.39
N ILE A 39 7.85 27.59 -45.25
CA ILE A 39 6.44 27.56 -44.83
C ILE A 39 6.14 26.33 -43.97
N THR A 40 6.76 25.20 -44.27
CA THR A 40 6.62 23.97 -43.47
C THR A 40 7.26 24.15 -42.09
N ARG A 41 8.46 24.76 -42.03
CA ARG A 41 9.14 25.09 -40.77
C ARG A 41 8.35 26.10 -39.93
N ALA A 42 7.74 27.10 -40.57
CA ALA A 42 6.87 28.06 -39.88
C ALA A 42 5.65 27.36 -39.23
N LYS A 43 5.05 26.36 -39.89
CA LYS A 43 3.99 25.54 -39.29
C LYS A 43 4.48 24.77 -38.06
N SER A 44 5.63 24.07 -38.13
CA SER A 44 6.19 23.34 -36.97
C SER A 44 6.64 24.28 -35.83
N ALA A 45 7.06 25.51 -36.15
CA ALA A 45 7.32 26.60 -35.22
C ALA A 45 6.04 27.16 -34.55
N GLY A 46 4.83 26.72 -34.96
CA GLY A 46 3.56 27.16 -34.39
C GLY A 46 3.01 28.46 -34.97
N ALA A 47 3.44 28.88 -36.15
CA ALA A 47 3.02 30.15 -36.74
C ALA A 47 1.51 30.26 -37.04
N GLU A 48 0.78 29.15 -37.12
CA GLU A 48 -0.70 29.17 -37.20
C GLU A 48 -1.36 29.79 -35.94
N LYS A 49 -0.63 29.84 -34.81
CA LYS A 49 -1.05 30.45 -33.53
C LYS A 49 -0.39 31.82 -33.26
N TYR A 50 0.87 32.01 -33.67
CA TYR A 50 1.69 33.17 -33.27
C TYR A 50 2.04 34.16 -34.39
N ALA A 51 1.97 33.75 -35.66
CA ALA A 51 2.33 34.58 -36.81
C ALA A 51 1.47 34.26 -38.04
N ALA A 52 0.15 34.14 -37.81
CA ALA A 52 -0.79 33.66 -38.83
C ALA A 52 -0.87 34.60 -40.04
N GLY A 53 -0.67 35.91 -39.84
CA GLY A 53 -0.64 36.90 -40.93
C GLY A 53 0.52 36.65 -41.89
N GLU A 54 1.75 36.59 -41.37
CA GLU A 54 2.96 36.33 -42.16
C GLU A 54 2.93 34.94 -42.80
N LEU A 55 2.35 33.94 -42.12
CA LEU A 55 2.21 32.59 -42.63
C LEU A 55 1.22 32.48 -43.80
N GLU A 56 0.07 33.17 -43.73
CA GLU A 56 -0.88 33.23 -44.86
C GLU A 56 -0.38 34.10 -46.00
N GLU A 57 0.35 35.18 -45.69
CA GLU A 57 1.04 35.99 -46.70
C GLU A 57 2.09 35.16 -47.45
N ALA A 58 2.88 34.34 -46.75
CA ALA A 58 3.81 33.39 -47.37
C ALA A 58 3.10 32.35 -48.25
N ARG A 59 2.00 31.74 -47.76
CA ARG A 59 1.20 30.77 -48.54
C ARG A 59 0.65 31.39 -49.82
N LYS A 60 0.08 32.59 -49.73
CA LYS A 60 -0.45 33.36 -50.87
C LYS A 60 0.65 33.71 -51.88
N SER A 61 1.83 34.08 -51.41
CA SER A 61 2.97 34.39 -52.28
C SER A 61 3.56 33.15 -52.97
N LEU A 62 3.58 31.98 -52.31
CA LEU A 62 3.94 30.72 -52.97
C LEU A 62 2.90 30.30 -54.03
N LEU A 63 1.60 30.51 -53.77
CA LEU A 63 0.55 30.31 -54.77
C LEU A 63 0.77 31.21 -56.00
N ASN A 64 1.07 32.50 -55.79
CA ASN A 64 1.41 33.44 -56.86
C ASN A 64 2.67 33.01 -57.62
N ALA A 65 3.69 32.49 -56.93
CA ALA A 65 4.91 31.98 -57.55
C ALA A 65 4.63 30.79 -58.48
N HIS A 66 3.76 29.86 -58.06
CA HIS A 66 3.32 28.74 -58.91
C HIS A 66 2.48 29.21 -60.11
N GLN A 67 1.59 30.19 -59.93
CA GLN A 67 0.84 30.78 -61.05
C GLN A 67 1.79 31.44 -62.06
N LYS A 68 2.70 32.30 -61.59
CA LYS A 68 3.69 32.97 -62.43
C LYS A 68 4.64 32.00 -63.16
N ALA A 69 4.99 30.88 -62.53
CA ALA A 69 5.74 29.81 -63.20
C ALA A 69 4.93 29.12 -64.32
N SER A 70 3.60 29.02 -64.16
CA SER A 70 2.69 28.49 -65.19
C SER A 70 2.37 29.50 -66.30
N ASP A 71 2.51 30.80 -66.03
CA ASP A 71 2.36 31.90 -66.99
C ASP A 71 3.67 32.17 -67.77
N GLU A 72 4.70 31.33 -67.62
CA GLU A 72 6.08 31.48 -68.14
C GLU A 72 6.83 32.76 -67.66
N ASP A 73 6.25 33.51 -66.71
CA ASP A 73 6.84 34.69 -66.06
C ASP A 73 7.80 34.27 -64.93
N LEU A 74 8.90 33.61 -65.32
CA LEU A 74 9.85 32.99 -64.40
C LEU A 74 10.58 34.01 -63.50
N ALA A 75 10.68 35.26 -63.92
CA ALA A 75 11.27 36.34 -63.12
C ALA A 75 10.37 36.74 -61.93
N GLU A 76 9.08 37.00 -62.18
CA GLU A 76 8.14 37.32 -61.09
C GLU A 76 7.79 36.08 -60.26
N ALA A 77 7.87 34.87 -60.85
CA ALA A 77 7.77 33.61 -60.12
C ALA A 77 8.89 33.45 -59.08
N LYS A 78 10.15 33.65 -59.48
CA LYS A 78 11.30 33.64 -58.57
C LYS A 78 11.13 34.64 -57.42
N LYS A 79 10.84 35.90 -57.76
CA LYS A 79 10.62 36.99 -56.80
C LYS A 79 9.48 36.71 -55.83
N SER A 80 8.39 36.08 -56.31
CA SER A 80 7.27 35.65 -55.46
C SER A 80 7.65 34.52 -54.50
N ALA A 81 8.50 33.59 -54.94
CA ALA A 81 9.01 32.51 -54.11
C ALA A 81 10.01 33.01 -53.04
N GLU A 82 10.94 33.90 -53.41
CA GLU A 82 11.86 34.56 -52.46
C GLU A 82 11.10 35.36 -51.40
N TYR A 83 10.02 36.06 -51.79
CA TYR A 83 9.15 36.77 -50.85
C TYR A 83 8.37 35.82 -49.93
N ALA A 84 7.85 34.70 -50.47
CA ALA A 84 7.20 33.66 -49.68
C ALA A 84 8.16 33.02 -48.65
N LYS A 85 9.42 32.77 -49.05
CA LYS A 85 10.51 32.32 -48.17
C LYS A 85 10.75 33.33 -47.05
N ALA A 86 10.91 34.61 -47.38
CA ALA A 86 11.15 35.67 -46.40
C ALA A 86 10.02 35.75 -45.35
N LYS A 87 8.76 35.80 -45.80
CA LYS A 87 7.58 35.86 -44.91
C LYS A 87 7.43 34.63 -44.02
N ALA A 88 7.76 33.44 -44.53
CA ALA A 88 7.76 32.23 -43.72
C ALA A 88 8.88 32.21 -42.67
N LEU A 89 10.04 32.81 -42.97
CA LEU A 89 11.13 32.99 -42.02
C LEU A 89 10.76 34.00 -40.93
N ASP A 90 10.12 35.12 -41.28
CA ASP A 90 9.57 36.09 -40.30
C ASP A 90 8.49 35.44 -39.41
N ALA A 91 7.61 34.63 -40.01
CA ALA A 91 6.60 33.86 -39.29
C ALA A 91 7.23 32.87 -38.29
N SER A 92 8.34 32.24 -38.68
CA SER A 92 9.10 31.32 -37.82
C SER A 92 9.74 32.06 -36.63
N GLU A 93 10.41 33.19 -36.90
CA GLU A 93 11.09 34.02 -35.88
C GLU A 93 10.13 34.49 -34.79
N LYS A 94 8.92 34.93 -35.17
CA LYS A 94 7.85 35.34 -34.24
C LYS A 94 7.28 34.20 -33.40
N SER A 95 7.40 32.95 -33.84
CA SER A 95 6.66 31.81 -33.27
C SER A 95 7.52 30.87 -32.43
N PHE A 96 8.82 30.79 -32.72
CA PHE A 96 9.74 29.95 -31.95
C PHE A 96 9.82 30.35 -30.46
N PRO A 97 10.05 31.62 -30.06
CA PRO A 97 10.16 31.98 -28.64
C PRO A 97 8.93 31.55 -27.84
N SER A 98 7.72 31.80 -28.36
CA SER A 98 6.48 31.43 -27.68
C SER A 98 6.23 29.92 -27.61
N THR A 99 6.53 29.15 -28.66
CA THR A 99 6.39 27.68 -28.60
C THR A 99 7.49 26.99 -27.78
N VAL A 100 8.65 27.62 -27.66
CA VAL A 100 9.73 27.21 -26.75
C VAL A 100 9.32 27.48 -25.29
N ASP A 101 8.72 28.63 -25.01
CA ASP A 101 8.17 28.95 -23.68
C ASP A 101 7.02 28.02 -23.25
N GLU A 102 6.11 27.65 -24.16
CA GLU A 102 5.06 26.66 -23.84
C GLU A 102 5.66 25.27 -23.55
N ALA A 103 6.56 24.77 -24.40
CA ALA A 103 7.23 23.48 -24.16
C ALA A 103 8.02 23.47 -22.83
N ARG A 104 8.70 24.58 -22.52
CA ARG A 104 9.40 24.80 -21.24
C ARG A 104 8.46 24.75 -20.05
N LYS A 105 7.30 25.41 -20.14
CA LYS A 105 6.28 25.43 -19.09
C LYS A 105 5.70 24.03 -18.85
N ASP A 106 5.42 23.28 -19.91
CA ASP A 106 4.89 21.92 -19.81
C ASP A 106 5.92 20.96 -19.18
N SER A 107 7.19 21.08 -19.56
CA SER A 107 8.33 20.37 -18.93
C SER A 107 8.44 20.66 -17.43
N THR A 108 8.44 21.94 -17.03
CA THR A 108 8.43 22.34 -15.61
C THR A 108 7.20 21.77 -14.88
N THR A 109 6.01 21.86 -15.47
CA THR A 109 4.76 21.38 -14.85
C THR A 109 4.80 19.85 -14.61
N SER A 110 5.40 19.07 -15.51
CA SER A 110 5.62 17.64 -15.31
C SER A 110 6.70 17.34 -14.26
N ILE A 111 7.77 18.14 -14.16
CA ILE A 111 8.80 18.00 -13.12
C ILE A 111 8.23 18.30 -11.73
N ASP A 112 7.52 19.41 -11.57
CA ASP A 112 6.84 19.77 -10.32
C ASP A 112 5.83 18.68 -9.92
N SER A 113 5.10 18.15 -10.91
CA SER A 113 4.17 17.02 -10.73
C SER A 113 4.85 15.72 -10.30
N ALA A 114 6.10 15.47 -10.72
CA ALA A 114 6.89 14.31 -10.32
C ALA A 114 7.49 14.49 -8.92
N GLU A 115 7.86 15.72 -8.57
CA GLU A 115 8.38 16.09 -7.25
C GLU A 115 7.30 16.03 -6.15
N GLU A 116 6.04 16.41 -6.46
CA GLU A 116 4.88 16.18 -5.58
C GLU A 116 4.69 14.68 -5.28
N ALA A 117 4.92 13.83 -6.28
CA ALA A 117 4.94 12.37 -6.17
C ALA A 117 6.27 11.80 -5.60
N TYR A 118 7.19 12.66 -5.14
CA TYR A 118 8.47 12.30 -4.51
C TYR A 118 9.43 11.49 -5.40
N ALA A 119 9.34 11.67 -6.72
CA ALA A 119 10.19 10.98 -7.71
C ALA A 119 11.69 11.27 -7.53
N SER A 120 12.08 12.40 -6.95
CA SER A 120 13.49 12.70 -6.62
C SER A 120 14.13 11.72 -5.62
N GLN A 121 13.33 11.00 -4.83
CA GLN A 121 13.80 9.88 -4.00
C GLN A 121 13.45 8.51 -4.62
N LEU A 122 12.21 8.35 -5.11
CA LEU A 122 11.63 7.06 -5.48
C LEU A 122 11.95 6.62 -6.93
N ALA A 123 12.33 7.54 -7.80
CA ALA A 123 12.64 7.34 -9.22
C ALA A 123 13.75 8.31 -9.66
N SER A 124 14.79 8.41 -8.82
CA SER A 124 15.75 9.53 -8.83
C SER A 124 16.57 9.63 -10.12
N GLU A 125 16.87 8.51 -10.79
CA GLU A 125 17.56 8.48 -12.08
C GLU A 125 16.74 9.19 -13.17
N GLN A 126 15.47 8.81 -13.34
CA GLN A 126 14.57 9.36 -14.35
C GLN A 126 14.23 10.82 -14.04
N TYR A 127 14.04 11.15 -12.75
CA TYR A 127 13.82 12.53 -12.30
C TYR A 127 15.03 13.44 -12.57
N ASN A 128 16.25 13.00 -12.23
CA ASN A 128 17.47 13.77 -12.48
C ASN A 128 17.74 13.95 -13.99
N SER A 129 17.44 12.92 -14.79
CA SER A 129 17.47 13.00 -16.25
C SER A 129 16.50 14.08 -16.77
N ALA A 130 15.26 14.12 -16.28
CA ALA A 130 14.28 15.14 -16.64
C ALA A 130 14.75 16.57 -16.32
N VAL A 131 15.32 16.78 -15.13
CA VAL A 131 15.86 18.08 -14.70
C VAL A 131 17.05 18.52 -15.54
N GLN A 132 17.95 17.59 -15.89
CA GLN A 132 19.11 17.87 -16.75
C GLN A 132 18.70 18.18 -18.19
N LEU A 133 17.74 17.43 -18.76
CA LEU A 133 17.18 17.70 -20.09
C LEU A 133 16.51 19.08 -20.15
N ARG A 134 15.80 19.50 -19.08
CA ARG A 134 15.22 20.86 -18.98
C ARG A 134 16.31 21.94 -19.01
N LYS A 135 17.43 21.71 -18.32
CA LYS A 135 18.59 22.62 -18.27
C LYS A 135 19.33 22.72 -19.61
N GLU A 136 19.40 21.62 -20.37
CA GLU A 136 19.90 21.63 -21.75
C GLU A 136 18.95 22.41 -22.68
N GLY A 137 17.63 22.25 -22.51
CA GLY A 137 16.62 23.06 -23.18
C GLY A 137 16.76 24.56 -22.90
N ASP A 138 17.00 24.96 -21.64
CA ASP A 138 17.27 26.35 -21.23
C ASP A 138 18.50 26.91 -21.99
N ALA A 139 19.62 26.19 -22.01
CA ALA A 139 20.87 26.66 -22.61
C ALA A 139 20.84 26.75 -24.15
N LEU A 140 20.11 25.84 -24.81
CA LEU A 140 19.87 25.90 -26.26
C LEU A 140 19.00 27.11 -26.62
N ARG A 141 17.98 27.41 -25.80
CA ARG A 141 17.15 28.61 -25.96
C ARG A 141 17.98 29.88 -25.78
N GLU A 142 18.72 30.01 -24.69
CA GLU A 142 19.56 31.20 -24.43
C GLU A 142 20.55 31.44 -25.57
N THR A 143 21.08 30.36 -26.15
CA THR A 143 21.93 30.42 -27.34
C THR A 143 21.17 30.91 -28.57
N ALA A 144 19.95 30.41 -28.82
CA ALA A 144 19.08 30.86 -29.92
C ALA A 144 18.69 32.34 -29.81
N ASP A 145 18.23 32.76 -28.63
CA ASP A 145 17.85 34.15 -28.30
C ASP A 145 19.05 35.08 -28.59
N ARG A 146 20.24 34.76 -28.05
CA ARG A 146 21.49 35.51 -28.30
C ARG A 146 21.93 35.48 -29.77
N THR A 147 21.71 34.38 -30.50
CA THR A 147 22.06 34.29 -31.93
C THR A 147 21.16 35.21 -32.78
N LEU A 148 19.89 35.40 -32.43
CA LEU A 148 19.04 36.43 -33.06
C LEU A 148 19.47 37.84 -32.64
N GLU A 149 19.70 38.11 -31.36
CA GLU A 149 20.15 39.44 -30.88
C GLU A 149 21.45 39.90 -31.54
N ALA A 150 22.35 38.96 -31.89
CA ALA A 150 23.61 39.20 -32.58
C ALA A 150 23.46 39.64 -34.06
N TYR A 151 22.25 40.00 -34.53
CA TYR A 151 21.94 40.52 -35.86
C TYR A 151 22.96 41.57 -36.33
N PRO A 152 23.87 41.26 -37.28
CA PRO A 152 24.93 42.19 -37.65
C PRO A 152 24.35 43.27 -38.57
N LYS A 153 24.27 44.50 -38.07
CA LYS A 153 23.56 45.64 -38.71
C LYS A 153 24.05 45.97 -40.13
N GLU A 154 25.28 45.60 -40.46
CA GLU A 154 25.92 45.84 -41.77
C GLU A 154 26.11 44.57 -42.61
N SER A 155 25.55 43.43 -42.19
CA SER A 155 25.70 42.16 -42.92
C SER A 155 24.86 42.07 -44.20
N GLY A 156 25.40 41.41 -45.23
CA GLY A 156 24.63 41.01 -46.42
C GLY A 156 23.59 39.92 -46.10
N ASP A 157 22.55 39.80 -46.93
CA ASP A 157 21.33 39.07 -46.57
C ASP A 157 21.51 37.55 -46.42
N ASP A 158 22.48 36.96 -47.11
CA ASP A 158 22.85 35.53 -46.90
C ASP A 158 23.45 35.28 -45.51
N ALA A 159 24.22 36.22 -44.96
CA ALA A 159 24.73 36.10 -43.58
C ALA A 159 23.59 36.24 -42.55
N LYS A 160 22.64 37.17 -42.78
CA LYS A 160 21.41 37.28 -41.97
C LYS A 160 20.61 35.98 -41.99
N LEU A 161 20.42 35.39 -43.18
CA LEU A 161 19.71 34.13 -43.37
C LEU A 161 20.37 32.98 -42.61
N ARG A 162 21.70 32.83 -42.69
CA ARG A 162 22.45 31.80 -41.96
C ARG A 162 22.28 31.94 -40.44
N THR A 163 22.42 33.16 -39.90
CA THR A 163 22.22 33.44 -38.47
C THR A 163 20.80 33.09 -38.00
N ARG A 164 19.77 33.53 -38.76
CA ARG A 164 18.37 33.24 -38.47
C ARG A 164 18.07 31.73 -38.48
N LEU A 165 18.55 31.00 -39.49
CA LEU A 165 18.38 29.55 -39.58
C LEU A 165 19.09 28.82 -38.42
N ALA A 166 20.32 29.21 -38.07
CA ALA A 166 21.03 28.63 -36.94
C ALA A 166 20.30 28.81 -35.61
N ALA A 167 19.68 29.98 -35.36
CA ALA A 167 18.84 30.18 -34.18
C ALA A 167 17.59 29.27 -34.19
N PHE A 168 16.97 29.05 -35.35
CA PHE A 168 15.81 28.16 -35.48
C PHE A 168 16.20 26.70 -35.18
N ASP A 169 17.37 26.25 -35.63
CA ASP A 169 17.91 24.91 -35.31
C ASP A 169 18.11 24.73 -33.80
N GLN A 170 18.55 25.79 -33.10
CA GLN A 170 18.70 25.82 -31.64
C GLN A 170 17.34 25.81 -30.91
N TYR A 171 16.34 26.55 -31.39
CA TYR A 171 14.98 26.54 -30.81
C TYR A 171 14.27 25.19 -30.99
N GLU A 172 14.41 24.53 -32.14
CA GLU A 172 13.86 23.19 -32.36
C GLU A 172 14.55 22.16 -31.46
N SER A 173 15.87 22.24 -31.33
CA SER A 173 16.64 21.42 -30.38
C SER A 173 16.21 21.66 -28.92
N SER A 174 15.96 22.92 -28.55
CA SER A 174 15.45 23.30 -27.22
C SER A 174 14.06 22.71 -26.95
N ARG A 175 13.12 22.81 -27.92
CA ARG A 175 11.78 22.20 -27.81
C ARG A 175 11.85 20.68 -27.70
N GLN A 176 12.75 20.01 -28.43
CA GLN A 176 12.95 18.57 -28.27
C GLN A 176 13.44 18.23 -26.86
N LYS A 177 14.42 18.96 -26.33
CA LYS A 177 14.92 18.74 -24.95
C LYS A 177 13.85 18.96 -23.88
N TYR A 178 12.94 19.92 -24.04
CA TYR A 178 11.78 20.05 -23.15
C TYR A 178 10.77 18.91 -23.31
N ALA A 179 10.54 18.39 -24.52
CA ALA A 179 9.67 17.24 -24.73
C ALA A 179 10.24 15.95 -24.10
N ASP A 180 11.55 15.70 -24.28
CA ASP A 180 12.27 14.59 -23.65
C ASP A 180 12.28 14.73 -22.11
N SER A 181 12.51 15.94 -21.61
CA SER A 181 12.43 16.28 -20.19
C SER A 181 11.04 15.99 -19.61
N LYS A 182 9.98 16.46 -20.28
CA LYS A 182 8.59 16.23 -19.87
C LYS A 182 8.29 14.74 -19.79
N LYS A 183 8.70 13.97 -20.81
CA LYS A 183 8.54 12.51 -20.86
C LYS A 183 9.26 11.83 -19.68
N ALA A 184 10.53 12.14 -19.45
CA ALA A 184 11.29 11.56 -18.35
C ALA A 184 10.69 11.91 -16.97
N ALA A 185 10.13 13.11 -16.82
CA ALA A 185 9.40 13.50 -15.60
C ALA A 185 8.11 12.70 -15.43
N ASP A 186 7.28 12.58 -16.48
CA ASP A 186 6.05 11.78 -16.46
C ASP A 186 6.33 10.29 -16.14
N GLU A 187 7.42 9.72 -16.70
CA GLU A 187 7.90 8.37 -16.40
C GLU A 187 8.37 8.24 -14.94
N SER A 188 9.14 9.20 -14.43
CA SER A 188 9.58 9.22 -13.02
C SER A 188 8.41 9.33 -12.04
N LYS A 189 7.35 10.10 -12.38
CA LYS A 189 6.11 10.19 -11.62
C LYS A 189 5.39 8.84 -11.58
N ALA A 190 5.27 8.15 -12.71
CA ALA A 190 4.61 6.84 -12.77
C ALA A 190 5.35 5.79 -11.92
N LEU A 191 6.68 5.76 -11.97
CA LEU A 191 7.53 4.88 -11.15
C LEU A 191 7.36 5.17 -9.65
N ALA A 192 7.37 6.43 -9.24
CA ALA A 192 7.16 6.81 -7.84
C ALA A 192 5.76 6.44 -7.33
N LEU A 193 4.71 6.71 -8.12
CA LEU A 193 3.32 6.37 -7.77
C LEU A 193 3.07 4.85 -7.69
N SER A 194 3.87 4.01 -8.36
CA SER A 194 3.76 2.55 -8.26
C SER A 194 4.18 2.01 -6.87
N GLN A 195 5.05 2.72 -6.16
CA GLN A 195 5.57 2.34 -4.84
C GLN A 195 4.61 2.73 -3.69
N LYS A 196 3.54 3.48 -4.00
CA LYS A 196 2.56 4.04 -3.05
C LYS A 196 2.09 3.06 -1.97
N GLN A 197 1.79 1.80 -2.33
CA GLN A 197 1.33 0.81 -1.35
C GLN A 197 2.44 0.39 -0.39
N GLN A 198 3.63 0.08 -0.90
CA GLN A 198 4.79 -0.32 -0.09
C GLN A 198 5.17 0.77 0.92
N LEU A 199 5.00 2.03 0.52
CA LEU A 199 5.18 3.20 1.37
C LEU A 199 4.13 3.25 2.50
N ILE A 200 2.84 3.07 2.20
CA ILE A 200 1.79 3.01 3.23
C ILE A 200 1.99 1.82 4.20
N ASP A 201 2.40 0.67 3.67
CA ASP A 201 2.70 -0.55 4.45
C ASP A 201 3.92 -0.33 5.38
N SER A 202 4.90 0.49 4.96
CA SER A 202 6.08 0.86 5.75
C SER A 202 5.78 1.69 7.01
N LEU A 203 4.53 2.18 7.17
CA LEU A 203 4.08 2.95 8.33
C LEU A 203 3.37 2.09 9.40
N ALA A 204 3.33 0.76 9.22
CA ALA A 204 2.72 -0.17 10.18
C ALA A 204 3.46 -0.20 11.54
N ASP A 205 4.72 0.25 11.60
CA ASP A 205 5.46 0.48 12.85
C ASP A 205 4.80 1.58 13.71
N ILE A 206 4.44 2.69 13.07
CA ILE A 206 3.75 3.83 13.69
C ILE A 206 2.35 3.39 14.16
N GLU A 207 1.60 2.66 13.33
CA GLU A 207 0.30 2.12 13.72
C GLU A 207 0.39 1.20 14.93
N LYS A 208 1.37 0.28 14.96
CA LYS A 208 1.59 -0.60 16.11
C LYS A 208 1.87 0.23 17.37
N ASN A 209 2.77 1.21 17.30
CA ASN A 209 3.10 2.07 18.43
C ASN A 209 1.87 2.84 18.94
N LEU A 210 1.08 3.45 18.05
CA LEU A 210 -0.13 4.18 18.45
C LEU A 210 -1.20 3.26 19.05
N ASN A 211 -1.33 2.01 18.59
CA ASN A 211 -2.23 1.03 19.17
C ASN A 211 -1.75 0.52 20.56
N ASP A 212 -0.44 0.34 20.76
CA ASP A 212 0.13 -0.02 22.06
C ASP A 212 0.03 1.16 23.05
N ALA A 213 0.29 2.39 22.62
CA ALA A 213 0.13 3.60 23.43
C ALA A 213 -1.34 3.81 23.87
N ASP A 214 -2.29 3.59 22.97
CA ASP A 214 -3.74 3.66 23.24
C ASP A 214 -4.20 2.59 24.24
N ARG A 215 -3.66 1.37 24.10
CA ARG A 215 -3.87 0.25 25.03
C ARG A 215 -3.41 0.60 26.44
N TYR A 216 -2.20 1.15 26.59
CA TYR A 216 -1.67 1.56 27.89
C TYR A 216 -2.39 2.80 28.47
N ALA A 217 -2.87 3.71 27.60
CA ALA A 217 -3.69 4.85 28.00
C ALA A 217 -5.13 4.48 28.38
N GLU A 218 -5.57 3.23 28.17
CA GLU A 218 -6.96 2.79 28.32
C GLU A 218 -7.96 3.64 27.49
N GLY A 219 -7.54 4.16 26.34
CA GLY A 219 -8.35 5.05 25.48
C GLY A 219 -8.49 6.50 25.94
N LYS A 220 -7.62 6.99 26.83
CA LYS A 220 -7.80 8.28 27.54
C LYS A 220 -6.78 9.38 27.20
N ASP A 221 -5.74 9.06 26.42
CA ASP A 221 -4.72 10.04 26.04
C ASP A 221 -5.09 10.71 24.71
N PRO A 222 -5.47 12.01 24.68
CA PRO A 222 -5.89 12.67 23.46
C PRO A 222 -4.75 12.76 22.43
N GLU A 223 -3.50 12.91 22.88
CA GLU A 223 -2.32 13.00 22.01
C GLU A 223 -2.17 11.76 21.10
N VAL A 224 -2.61 10.59 21.56
CA VAL A 224 -2.58 9.35 20.76
C VAL A 224 -3.59 9.41 19.62
N ASN A 225 -4.79 9.95 19.86
CA ASN A 225 -5.81 10.08 18.82
C ASN A 225 -5.48 11.22 17.85
N GLU A 226 -4.92 12.33 18.32
CA GLU A 226 -4.38 13.40 17.47
C GLU A 226 -3.25 12.88 16.57
N THR A 227 -2.34 12.06 17.10
CA THR A 227 -1.24 11.48 16.31
C THR A 227 -1.74 10.41 15.32
N LYS A 228 -2.79 9.64 15.64
CA LYS A 228 -3.49 8.78 14.66
C LYS A 228 -4.08 9.60 13.51
N VAL A 229 -4.83 10.68 13.80
CA VAL A 229 -5.41 11.54 12.76
C VAL A 229 -4.33 12.17 11.86
N ARG A 230 -3.16 12.52 12.40
CA ARG A 230 -2.00 12.95 11.58
C ARG A 230 -1.47 11.83 10.69
N LEU A 231 -1.35 10.60 11.19
CA LEU A 231 -0.94 9.44 10.40
C LEU A 231 -1.94 9.13 9.28
N ASP A 232 -3.24 9.15 9.58
CA ASP A 232 -4.32 8.94 8.60
C ASP A 232 -4.28 10.03 7.50
N GLY A 233 -4.04 11.29 7.89
CA GLY A 233 -3.84 12.40 6.96
C GLY A 233 -2.58 12.25 6.09
N ALA A 234 -1.47 11.76 6.65
CA ALA A 234 -0.25 11.46 5.90
C ALA A 234 -0.49 10.32 4.90
N LYS A 235 -1.17 9.23 5.32
CA LYS A 235 -1.58 8.13 4.44
C LYS A 235 -2.50 8.60 3.31
N TYR A 236 -3.50 9.44 3.60
CA TYR A 236 -4.39 9.99 2.59
C TYR A 236 -3.65 10.83 1.53
N LYS A 237 -2.70 11.69 1.93
CA LYS A 237 -1.84 12.43 0.99
C LYS A 237 -1.04 11.48 0.08
N ILE A 238 -0.45 10.42 0.66
CA ILE A 238 0.25 9.37 -0.12
C ILE A 238 -0.73 8.68 -1.08
N GLU A 239 -1.96 8.37 -0.65
CA GLU A 239 -2.99 7.74 -1.47
C GLU A 239 -3.45 8.59 -2.66
N GLU A 240 -3.57 9.91 -2.50
CA GLU A 240 -3.80 10.86 -3.61
C GLU A 240 -2.59 10.99 -4.57
N GLY A 241 -1.42 10.44 -4.21
CA GLY A 241 -0.19 10.58 -4.95
C GLY A 241 0.66 11.80 -4.59
N LYS A 242 0.27 12.55 -3.54
CA LYS A 242 1.06 13.64 -2.95
C LYS A 242 2.07 13.10 -1.94
N ILE A 243 2.91 12.18 -2.42
CA ILE A 243 3.78 11.36 -1.58
C ILE A 243 4.74 12.24 -0.76
N ARG A 244 5.30 13.30 -1.36
CA ARG A 244 6.22 14.22 -0.68
C ARG A 244 5.56 14.92 0.51
N ASP A 245 4.35 15.45 0.34
CA ASP A 245 3.58 16.14 1.38
C ASP A 245 3.08 15.20 2.48
N GLY A 246 2.88 13.92 2.15
CA GLY A 246 2.58 12.86 3.11
C GLY A 246 3.80 12.49 3.95
N TYR A 247 4.95 12.29 3.32
CA TYR A 247 6.20 11.93 4.01
C TYR A 247 6.80 13.06 4.85
N ALA A 248 6.49 14.34 4.55
CA ALA A 248 7.00 15.50 5.27
C ALA A 248 6.74 15.48 6.80
N GLU A 249 5.73 14.75 7.28
CA GLU A 249 5.42 14.60 8.72
C GLU A 249 5.78 13.22 9.29
N VAL A 250 6.11 12.21 8.46
CA VAL A 250 6.20 10.80 8.86
C VAL A 250 7.17 10.56 10.01
N ASP A 251 8.36 11.19 10.00
CA ASP A 251 9.36 10.96 11.05
C ASP A 251 9.03 11.67 12.38
N ASP A 252 8.31 12.79 12.33
CA ASP A 252 7.77 13.44 13.53
C ASP A 252 6.64 12.59 14.14
N ILE A 253 5.72 12.08 13.31
CA ILE A 253 4.65 11.17 13.74
C ILE A 253 5.25 9.86 14.30
N ARG A 254 6.28 9.29 13.65
CA ARG A 254 7.03 8.11 14.12
C ARG A 254 7.65 8.37 15.49
N LYS A 255 8.42 9.45 15.63
CA LYS A 255 9.03 9.85 16.92
C LYS A 255 7.97 10.03 18.00
N LYS A 256 6.90 10.79 17.70
CA LYS A 256 5.80 11.04 18.63
C LYS A 256 5.08 9.75 19.05
N SER A 257 4.90 8.80 18.15
CA SER A 257 4.32 7.48 18.48
C SER A 257 5.15 6.73 19.53
N ALA A 258 6.49 6.76 19.42
CA ALA A 258 7.39 6.11 20.37
C ALA A 258 7.42 6.83 21.72
N GLU A 259 7.43 8.17 21.73
CA GLU A 259 7.29 8.98 22.95
C GLU A 259 5.99 8.65 23.71
N LEU A 260 4.87 8.50 22.99
CA LEU A 260 3.57 8.15 23.57
C LEU A 260 3.52 6.72 24.12
N VAL A 261 4.16 5.75 23.46
CA VAL A 261 4.34 4.40 24.04
C VAL A 261 5.10 4.49 25.36
N ALA A 262 6.27 5.15 25.39
CA ALA A 262 7.12 5.25 26.56
C ALA A 262 6.45 5.99 27.74
N LYS A 263 5.75 7.09 27.45
CA LYS A 263 4.90 7.83 28.41
C LYS A 263 3.84 6.91 29.02
N ASN A 264 3.02 6.28 28.19
CA ASN A 264 1.81 5.61 28.65
C ASN A 264 2.09 4.23 29.27
N ILE A 265 3.11 3.50 28.79
CA ILE A 265 3.51 2.23 29.41
C ILE A 265 4.01 2.42 30.85
N LYS A 266 4.80 3.48 31.11
CA LYS A 266 5.31 3.81 32.44
C LYS A 266 4.16 4.09 33.42
N THR A 267 3.20 4.92 33.00
CA THR A 267 2.00 5.23 33.80
C THR A 267 1.11 3.99 34.03
N PHE A 268 0.97 3.11 33.03
CA PHE A 268 0.20 1.88 33.17
C PHE A 268 0.90 0.87 34.10
N ALA A 269 2.22 0.74 34.02
CA ALA A 269 3.00 -0.15 34.88
C ALA A 269 2.92 0.27 36.36
N GLU A 270 3.09 1.57 36.67
CA GLU A 270 2.91 2.12 38.03
C GLU A 270 1.52 1.76 38.59
N LYS A 271 0.46 1.93 37.77
CA LYS A 271 -0.91 1.61 38.13
C LYS A 271 -1.12 0.11 38.41
N GLN A 272 -0.56 -0.78 37.59
CA GLN A 272 -0.66 -2.23 37.80
C GLN A 272 0.12 -2.69 39.03
N LYS A 273 1.30 -2.11 39.26
CA LYS A 273 2.16 -2.37 40.43
C LYS A 273 1.48 -2.02 41.75
N GLU A 274 0.85 -0.84 41.83
CA GLU A 274 0.09 -0.44 43.01
C GLU A 274 -1.20 -1.27 43.19
N LEU A 275 -1.87 -1.67 42.09
CA LEU A 275 -3.01 -2.60 42.15
C LEU A 275 -2.60 -4.01 42.61
N ALA A 276 -1.42 -4.49 42.24
CA ALA A 276 -0.85 -5.74 42.73
C ALA A 276 -0.57 -5.68 44.23
N LYS A 277 0.07 -4.60 44.69
CA LYS A 277 0.30 -4.32 46.11
C LYS A 277 -0.99 -4.27 46.92
N GLN A 278 -2.01 -3.56 46.45
CA GLN A 278 -3.34 -3.55 47.09
C GLN A 278 -3.99 -4.95 47.11
N SER A 279 -3.82 -5.73 46.04
CA SER A 279 -4.35 -7.11 45.95
C SER A 279 -3.67 -8.06 46.95
N VAL A 280 -2.35 -8.00 47.09
CA VAL A 280 -1.59 -8.84 48.04
C VAL A 280 -1.90 -8.43 49.48
N VAL A 281 -2.04 -7.13 49.78
CA VAL A 281 -2.50 -6.66 51.11
C VAL A 281 -3.89 -7.20 51.42
N ALA A 282 -4.85 -7.11 50.50
CA ALA A 282 -6.21 -7.63 50.71
C ALA A 282 -6.22 -9.15 50.94
N ALA A 283 -5.42 -9.91 50.18
CA ALA A 283 -5.23 -11.35 50.36
C ALA A 283 -4.60 -11.68 51.73
N THR A 284 -3.59 -10.92 52.14
CA THR A 284 -2.91 -11.04 53.44
C THR A 284 -3.87 -10.78 54.60
N THR A 285 -4.62 -9.68 54.58
CA THR A 285 -5.64 -9.37 55.61
C THR A 285 -6.74 -10.44 55.66
N LYS A 286 -7.19 -10.94 54.50
CA LYS A 286 -8.20 -12.01 54.43
C LYS A 286 -7.68 -13.31 55.07
N LEU A 287 -6.42 -13.68 54.84
CA LEU A 287 -5.83 -14.90 55.39
C LEU A 287 -5.47 -14.75 56.88
N ALA A 288 -4.98 -13.58 57.30
CA ALA A 288 -4.71 -13.25 58.69
C ALA A 288 -5.96 -13.19 59.59
N SER A 289 -7.17 -13.11 59.02
CA SER A 289 -8.42 -13.10 59.78
C SER A 289 -8.82 -14.45 60.39
N PHE A 290 -8.09 -15.53 60.11
CA PHE A 290 -8.39 -16.86 60.65
C PHE A 290 -7.89 -17.06 62.09
N ASP A 291 -8.80 -17.53 62.95
CA ASP A 291 -8.45 -18.11 64.25
C ASP A 291 -7.64 -19.41 64.04
N LYS A 292 -6.36 -19.36 64.40
CA LYS A 292 -5.41 -20.48 64.27
C LYS A 292 -5.88 -21.74 65.02
N ASN A 293 -6.68 -21.61 66.08
CA ASN A 293 -7.25 -22.76 66.78
C ASN A 293 -8.28 -23.49 65.92
N LYS A 294 -9.12 -22.76 65.17
CA LYS A 294 -10.07 -23.34 64.21
C LYS A 294 -9.36 -23.98 63.01
N ILE A 295 -8.25 -23.41 62.55
CA ILE A 295 -7.40 -24.03 61.51
C ILE A 295 -6.81 -25.35 62.00
N ASN A 296 -6.22 -25.36 63.21
CA ASN A 296 -5.54 -26.52 63.78
C ASN A 296 -6.50 -27.65 64.21
N ALA A 297 -7.80 -27.38 64.35
CA ALA A 297 -8.82 -28.37 64.70
C ALA A 297 -9.03 -29.47 63.64
N SER A 298 -8.48 -29.35 62.42
CA SER A 298 -8.62 -30.37 61.38
C SER A 298 -7.49 -30.30 60.35
N ARG A 299 -6.87 -31.46 60.04
CA ARG A 299 -5.80 -31.55 59.01
C ARG A 299 -6.24 -31.00 57.65
N ASP A 300 -7.51 -31.18 57.26
CA ASP A 300 -8.05 -30.62 56.01
C ASP A 300 -8.03 -29.09 56.00
N SER A 301 -8.30 -28.48 57.16
CA SER A 301 -8.31 -27.02 57.33
C SER A 301 -6.87 -26.49 57.31
N GLN A 302 -5.96 -27.15 58.03
CA GLN A 302 -4.53 -26.88 58.00
C GLN A 302 -3.94 -26.95 56.57
N VAL A 303 -4.23 -28.02 55.82
CA VAL A 303 -3.74 -28.19 54.43
C VAL A 303 -4.40 -27.20 53.46
N SER A 304 -5.66 -26.81 53.69
CA SER A 304 -6.32 -25.77 52.88
C SER A 304 -5.74 -24.39 53.15
N TYR A 305 -5.43 -24.08 54.42
CA TYR A 305 -4.80 -22.83 54.86
C TYR A 305 -3.35 -22.73 54.36
N GLN A 306 -2.55 -23.78 54.50
CA GLN A 306 -1.16 -23.83 54.02
C GLN A 306 -1.07 -23.55 52.51
N ARG A 307 -1.97 -24.11 51.69
CA ARG A 307 -2.01 -23.80 50.25
C ARG A 307 -2.30 -22.34 49.96
N ALA A 308 -3.08 -21.66 50.80
CA ALA A 308 -3.33 -20.24 50.68
C ALA A 308 -2.11 -19.41 51.10
N GLU A 309 -1.34 -19.82 52.11
CA GLU A 309 -0.05 -19.20 52.44
C GLU A 309 1.00 -19.41 51.34
N GLU A 310 1.05 -20.59 50.72
CA GLU A 310 1.93 -20.89 49.57
C GLU A 310 1.60 -20.00 48.35
N ASN A 311 0.32 -19.85 48.01
CA ASN A 311 -0.11 -18.94 46.93
C ASN A 311 0.12 -17.46 47.29
N LEU A 312 -0.01 -17.09 48.57
CA LEU A 312 0.25 -15.72 49.04
C LEU A 312 1.73 -15.36 48.96
N LYS A 313 2.63 -16.28 49.33
CA LYS A 313 4.07 -16.11 49.19
C LYS A 313 4.48 -15.90 47.73
N ALA A 314 3.95 -16.73 46.81
CA ALA A 314 4.19 -16.56 45.38
C ALA A 314 3.61 -15.24 44.81
N ALA A 315 2.49 -14.74 45.37
CA ALA A 315 1.94 -13.43 45.02
C ALA A 315 2.86 -12.28 45.45
N GLU A 316 3.41 -12.35 46.67
CA GLU A 316 4.34 -11.36 47.21
C GLU A 316 5.69 -11.38 46.49
N GLU A 317 6.25 -12.56 46.18
CA GLU A 317 7.45 -12.70 45.33
C GLU A 317 7.25 -12.09 43.94
N SER A 318 6.06 -12.28 43.35
CA SER A 318 5.70 -11.65 42.07
C SER A 318 5.54 -10.13 42.20
N ARG A 319 4.99 -9.63 43.32
CA ARG A 319 4.83 -8.19 43.61
C ARG A 319 6.18 -7.49 43.82
N VAL A 320 7.12 -8.12 44.53
CA VAL A 320 8.49 -7.60 44.70
C VAL A 320 9.19 -7.53 43.35
N SER A 321 9.16 -8.63 42.57
CA SER A 321 9.74 -8.66 41.23
C SER A 321 9.16 -7.57 40.31
N ALA A 322 7.87 -7.24 40.41
CA ALA A 322 7.26 -6.15 39.64
C ALA A 322 7.84 -4.77 39.99
N GLU A 323 8.19 -4.51 41.25
CA GLU A 323 8.81 -3.26 41.71
C GLU A 323 10.26 -3.14 41.24
N ASP A 324 11.04 -4.24 41.32
CA ASP A 324 12.42 -4.30 40.85
C ASP A 324 12.51 -4.05 39.34
N LEU A 325 11.60 -4.66 38.57
CA LEU A 325 11.50 -4.51 37.12
C LEU A 325 11.03 -3.10 36.72
N TYR A 326 10.08 -2.51 37.48
CA TYR A 326 9.66 -1.12 37.28
C TYR A 326 10.82 -0.14 37.50
N SER A 327 11.58 -0.35 38.58
CA SER A 327 12.76 0.44 38.95
C SER A 327 13.91 0.27 37.95
N SER A 328 13.93 -0.85 37.21
CA SER A 328 14.84 -1.13 36.10
C SER A 328 14.33 -0.65 34.74
N GLU A 329 13.26 0.15 34.72
CA GLU A 329 12.52 0.62 33.52
C GLU A 329 11.98 -0.49 32.58
N LYS A 330 11.93 -1.74 33.05
CA LYS A 330 11.38 -2.90 32.33
C LYS A 330 9.86 -2.97 32.52
N TYR A 331 9.17 -1.98 31.96
CA TYR A 331 7.74 -1.79 32.19
C TYR A 331 6.86 -2.96 31.73
N GLU A 332 7.16 -3.63 30.61
CA GLU A 332 6.41 -4.81 30.16
C GLU A 332 6.54 -6.00 31.13
N ASP A 333 7.77 -6.32 31.57
CA ASP A 333 8.01 -7.37 32.56
C ASP A 333 7.35 -7.04 33.91
N SER A 334 7.39 -5.76 34.32
CA SER A 334 6.74 -5.27 35.55
C SER A 334 5.21 -5.42 35.49
N ILE A 335 4.59 -5.12 34.34
CA ILE A 335 3.16 -5.35 34.11
C ILE A 335 2.83 -6.85 34.23
N ALA A 336 3.59 -7.72 33.57
CA ALA A 336 3.35 -9.16 33.60
C ALA A 336 3.47 -9.74 35.02
N ARG A 337 4.45 -9.29 35.82
CA ARG A 337 4.60 -9.68 37.23
C ARG A 337 3.50 -9.11 38.13
N SER A 338 3.04 -7.89 37.85
CA SER A 338 1.89 -7.28 38.53
C SER A 338 0.60 -8.07 38.28
N GLU A 339 0.32 -8.43 37.03
CA GLU A 339 -0.85 -9.26 36.67
C GLU A 339 -0.82 -10.63 37.36
N GLU A 340 0.36 -11.27 37.43
CA GLU A 340 0.53 -12.55 38.13
C GLU A 340 0.32 -12.42 39.64
N ALA A 341 0.86 -11.38 40.29
CA ALA A 341 0.61 -11.08 41.69
C ALA A 341 -0.88 -10.85 41.98
N ILE A 342 -1.59 -10.11 41.11
CA ILE A 342 -3.05 -9.92 41.19
C ILE A 342 -3.80 -11.25 41.01
N ARG A 343 -3.37 -12.10 40.07
CA ARG A 343 -3.97 -13.42 39.80
C ARG A 343 -3.84 -14.35 41.00
N LEU A 344 -2.65 -14.44 41.59
CA LEU A 344 -2.38 -15.26 42.77
C LEU A 344 -3.12 -14.73 44.00
N SER A 345 -3.14 -13.40 44.21
CA SER A 345 -3.91 -12.76 45.30
C SER A 345 -5.40 -13.11 45.25
N ARG A 346 -6.01 -13.14 44.05
CA ARG A 346 -7.41 -13.56 43.87
C ARG A 346 -7.62 -15.02 44.24
N ILE A 347 -6.68 -15.91 43.88
CA ILE A 347 -6.73 -17.33 44.26
C ILE A 347 -6.66 -17.50 45.79
N VAL A 348 -5.83 -16.72 46.48
CA VAL A 348 -5.76 -16.72 47.96
C VAL A 348 -7.09 -16.27 48.57
N VAL A 349 -7.72 -15.21 48.04
CA VAL A 349 -9.01 -14.71 48.52
C VAL A 349 -10.14 -15.73 48.28
N ASP A 350 -10.15 -16.42 47.14
CA ASP A 350 -11.11 -17.49 46.85
C ASP A 350 -10.91 -18.70 47.79
N GLN A 351 -9.66 -19.16 47.96
CA GLN A 351 -9.30 -20.26 48.87
C GLN A 351 -9.64 -19.94 50.33
N ALA A 352 -9.35 -18.72 50.79
CA ALA A 352 -9.73 -18.25 52.12
C ALA A 352 -11.26 -18.13 52.27
N THR A 353 -12.00 -17.76 51.22
CA THR A 353 -13.46 -17.70 51.29
C THR A 353 -14.07 -19.12 51.39
N GLU A 354 -13.58 -20.08 50.60
CA GLU A 354 -13.99 -21.48 50.73
C GLU A 354 -13.62 -22.09 52.10
N LEU A 355 -12.44 -21.77 52.63
CA LEU A 355 -12.00 -22.23 53.95
C LEU A 355 -12.90 -21.68 55.08
N ALA A 356 -13.28 -20.40 55.02
CA ALA A 356 -14.21 -19.81 55.99
C ALA A 356 -15.56 -20.54 55.97
N GLU A 357 -16.16 -20.73 54.80
CA GLU A 357 -17.42 -21.49 54.66
C GLU A 357 -17.32 -22.91 55.23
N ARG A 358 -16.18 -23.60 55.05
CA ARG A 358 -15.97 -24.96 55.58
C ARG A 358 -15.86 -24.99 57.11
N LEU A 359 -15.24 -23.97 57.72
CA LEU A 359 -15.12 -23.86 59.18
C LEU A 359 -16.48 -23.52 59.82
N ASP A 360 -17.22 -22.57 59.26
CA ASP A 360 -18.52 -22.16 59.81
C ASP A 360 -19.56 -23.29 59.72
N ARG A 361 -19.56 -24.07 58.61
CA ARG A 361 -20.38 -25.29 58.50
C ARG A 361 -20.06 -26.31 59.58
N LYS A 362 -18.77 -26.55 59.89
CA LYS A 362 -18.34 -27.42 61.01
C LYS A 362 -18.67 -26.84 62.40
N GLY A 363 -19.02 -25.56 62.51
CA GLY A 363 -19.48 -24.93 63.74
C GLY A 363 -20.97 -25.16 64.08
N GLY A 364 -21.79 -25.59 63.11
CA GLY A 364 -23.22 -25.79 63.29
C GLY A 364 -23.62 -27.15 63.87
N ASP A 365 -22.91 -28.22 63.52
CA ASP A 365 -23.33 -29.60 63.81
C ASP A 365 -22.99 -30.07 65.24
N LYS A 366 -23.79 -29.63 66.22
CA LYS A 366 -23.92 -30.34 67.51
C LYS A 366 -25.12 -31.30 67.47
N TYR A 367 -24.82 -32.60 67.48
CA TYR A 367 -25.75 -33.72 67.70
C TYR A 367 -26.91 -33.89 66.70
N ALA A 368 -26.66 -34.67 65.66
CA ALA A 368 -27.65 -35.62 65.12
C ALA A 368 -27.13 -37.04 65.36
N ASN A 369 -27.61 -37.70 66.43
CA ASN A 369 -27.17 -39.03 66.81
C ASN A 369 -27.65 -40.10 65.80
N ARG A 370 -26.74 -40.96 65.32
CA ARG A 370 -27.09 -42.33 64.92
C ARG A 370 -25.93 -43.32 65.11
N ASP A 371 -25.84 -43.88 66.31
CA ASP A 371 -24.99 -45.04 66.59
C ASP A 371 -25.40 -46.31 65.82
N SER A 372 -24.38 -47.01 65.30
CA SER A 372 -24.41 -48.42 64.84
C SER A 372 -25.38 -48.75 63.66
N LYS A 373 -25.15 -49.80 62.86
CA LYS A 373 -24.30 -50.98 63.02
C LYS A 373 -23.88 -51.51 61.63
N THR A 374 -22.59 -51.79 61.47
CA THR A 374 -21.88 -52.65 60.47
C THR A 374 -22.40 -52.84 59.04
N GLY A 375 -21.45 -52.97 58.09
CA GLY A 375 -21.68 -53.32 56.68
C GLY A 375 -22.42 -54.66 56.41
N THR A 376 -22.61 -55.06 55.15
CA THR A 376 -21.60 -55.00 54.08
C THR A 376 -22.18 -54.64 52.70
N GLU A 377 -21.31 -54.05 51.86
CA GLU A 377 -21.36 -53.84 50.39
C GLU A 377 -22.71 -54.00 49.66
N GLY A 378 -23.22 -52.89 49.12
CA GLY A 378 -24.38 -52.89 48.23
C GLY A 378 -24.05 -53.13 46.75
N LYS A 379 -25.10 -53.21 45.94
CA LYS A 379 -25.04 -52.98 44.49
C LYS A 379 -26.28 -52.22 44.04
N ASN A 380 -26.07 -51.05 43.42
CA ASN A 380 -27.13 -50.31 42.75
C ASN A 380 -27.60 -51.07 41.52
N ASN A 381 -28.92 -51.08 41.27
CA ASN A 381 -29.42 -51.19 39.90
C ASN A 381 -30.69 -50.36 39.73
N SER A 382 -30.57 -49.20 39.09
CA SER A 382 -31.68 -48.29 38.84
C SER A 382 -32.24 -48.53 37.43
N ASN A 383 -33.22 -49.43 37.30
CA ASN A 383 -34.08 -49.41 36.12
C ASN A 383 -35.47 -50.01 36.38
N SER A 384 -36.50 -49.16 36.41
CA SER A 384 -37.74 -49.42 35.69
C SER A 384 -38.38 -48.09 35.28
N ASN A 385 -39.17 -48.14 34.22
CA ASN A 385 -39.84 -47.00 33.59
C ASN A 385 -41.33 -47.36 33.41
N SER A 386 -42.14 -46.39 32.95
CA SER A 386 -43.55 -46.57 32.55
C SER A 386 -44.55 -46.76 33.72
N ASN A 387 -45.83 -46.37 33.60
CA ASN A 387 -46.46 -45.48 32.61
C ASN A 387 -47.83 -45.02 33.12
N THR A 388 -48.22 -43.79 32.76
CA THR A 388 -49.58 -43.28 32.40
C THR A 388 -49.47 -41.75 32.35
N SER A 389 -49.93 -40.94 31.40
CA SER A 389 -50.51 -41.01 30.05
C SER A 389 -51.59 -39.90 29.98
N GLU A 390 -51.87 -39.37 28.79
CA GLU A 390 -52.82 -38.25 28.52
C GLU A 390 -52.34 -36.84 28.96
N GLY A 391 -52.62 -35.76 28.22
CA GLY A 391 -53.22 -35.72 26.88
C GLY A 391 -53.40 -34.31 26.26
N LYS A 392 -52.63 -34.04 25.18
CA LYS A 392 -52.77 -32.92 24.20
C LYS A 392 -52.42 -31.47 24.64
N ASN A 393 -52.06 -30.69 23.60
CA ASN A 393 -51.87 -29.24 23.52
C ASN A 393 -51.05 -28.51 24.60
N SER A 394 -49.77 -28.27 24.28
CA SER A 394 -49.05 -27.06 24.72
C SER A 394 -48.68 -26.23 23.49
N SER A 395 -49.17 -25.00 23.41
CA SER A 395 -48.75 -24.02 22.42
C SER A 395 -47.31 -23.58 22.71
N SER A 396 -46.45 -23.53 21.70
CA SER A 396 -45.04 -23.15 21.90
C SER A 396 -44.95 -21.73 22.44
N LYS A 397 -44.59 -21.61 23.72
CA LYS A 397 -44.39 -20.32 24.40
C LYS A 397 -43.01 -19.78 24.02
N TRP A 398 -42.99 -18.57 23.47
CA TRP A 398 -41.77 -17.82 23.16
C TRP A 398 -41.51 -16.79 24.27
N GLY A 399 -40.26 -16.61 24.64
CA GLY A 399 -39.84 -15.60 25.62
C GLY A 399 -39.68 -14.20 25.01
N GLU A 400 -39.54 -13.19 25.87
CA GLU A 400 -39.22 -11.80 25.48
C GLU A 400 -37.90 -11.69 24.70
N ASP A 401 -36.97 -12.64 24.86
CA ASP A 401 -35.70 -12.72 24.15
C ASP A 401 -35.82 -13.29 22.72
N GLY A 402 -37.05 -13.59 22.28
CA GLY A 402 -37.35 -14.16 20.97
C GLY A 402 -36.91 -15.61 20.82
N LEU A 403 -36.69 -16.34 21.92
CA LEU A 403 -36.37 -17.77 21.91
C LEU A 403 -37.55 -18.64 22.41
N PRO A 404 -37.67 -19.91 21.97
CA PRO A 404 -38.61 -20.86 22.53
C PRO A 404 -38.25 -21.21 23.97
N GLU A 405 -39.26 -21.51 24.80
CA GLU A 405 -39.07 -21.82 26.23
C GLU A 405 -37.94 -22.83 26.50
N GLY A 406 -37.03 -22.45 27.41
CA GLY A 406 -35.88 -23.25 27.81
C GLY A 406 -34.64 -23.17 26.92
N TRP A 407 -34.70 -22.52 25.75
CA TRP A 407 -33.52 -22.16 24.96
C TRP A 407 -32.80 -20.94 25.54
N LYS A 408 -31.49 -20.82 25.30
CA LYS A 408 -30.67 -19.67 25.74
C LYS A 408 -29.70 -19.24 24.65
N ARG A 409 -29.44 -17.93 24.55
CA ARG A 409 -28.37 -17.37 23.71
C ARG A 409 -27.05 -17.30 24.48
N TYR A 410 -25.94 -17.65 23.84
CA TYR A 410 -24.60 -17.54 24.43
C TYR A 410 -23.62 -16.87 23.47
N VAL A 411 -22.85 -15.91 23.96
CA VAL A 411 -21.74 -15.29 23.22
C VAL A 411 -20.44 -15.89 23.74
N VAL A 412 -19.66 -16.49 22.85
CA VAL A 412 -18.37 -17.12 23.19
C VAL A 412 -17.37 -16.07 23.66
N ARG A 413 -16.75 -16.28 24.83
CA ARG A 413 -15.87 -15.29 25.49
C ARG A 413 -14.39 -15.61 25.27
N LYS A 414 -13.60 -14.61 24.87
CA LYS A 414 -12.13 -14.65 24.99
C LYS A 414 -11.81 -14.54 26.49
N LYS A 415 -11.38 -15.65 27.10
CA LYS A 415 -11.03 -15.76 28.52
C LYS A 415 -9.95 -16.83 28.69
N VAL A 416 -9.25 -16.84 29.81
CA VAL A 416 -8.34 -17.94 30.18
C VAL A 416 -8.95 -18.76 31.32
N PRO A 417 -9.03 -20.10 31.22
CA PRO A 417 -8.84 -20.91 30.00
C PRO A 417 -10.05 -20.80 29.05
N ALA A 418 -9.77 -20.86 27.74
CA ALA A 418 -10.69 -20.52 26.64
C ALA A 418 -12.08 -21.19 26.71
N ASP A 419 -13.12 -20.52 26.19
CA ASP A 419 -14.41 -21.16 26.01
C ASP A 419 -14.34 -22.27 24.94
N CYS A 420 -14.87 -23.44 25.29
CA CYS A 420 -15.10 -24.56 24.38
C CYS A 420 -16.47 -25.16 24.71
N LEU A 421 -17.08 -25.92 23.80
CA LEU A 421 -18.45 -26.46 24.00
C LEU A 421 -18.59 -27.28 25.30
N TRP A 422 -17.54 -28.01 25.68
CA TRP A 422 -17.46 -28.76 26.94
C TRP A 422 -17.51 -27.84 28.18
N ARG A 423 -16.82 -26.70 28.15
CA ARG A 423 -16.74 -25.73 29.26
C ARG A 423 -18.00 -24.86 29.33
N ILE A 424 -18.63 -24.56 28.19
CA ILE A 424 -19.94 -23.91 28.13
C ILE A 424 -21.02 -24.84 28.73
N ALA A 425 -21.04 -26.12 28.35
CA ALA A 425 -21.96 -27.10 28.93
C ALA A 425 -21.75 -27.31 30.45
N LYS A 426 -20.51 -27.23 30.95
CA LYS A 426 -20.19 -27.35 32.38
C LYS A 426 -20.73 -26.18 33.23
N ASP A 427 -21.00 -25.00 32.65
CA ASP A 427 -21.49 -23.84 33.40
C ASP A 427 -22.86 -24.14 34.03
N LYS A 428 -23.01 -23.86 35.34
CA LYS A 428 -24.25 -24.06 36.10
C LYS A 428 -25.43 -23.25 35.52
N ARG A 429 -25.16 -22.15 34.80
CA ARG A 429 -26.18 -21.33 34.12
C ARG A 429 -26.77 -22.00 32.87
N HIS A 430 -26.15 -23.06 32.37
CA HIS A 430 -26.54 -23.77 31.14
C HIS A 430 -27.02 -25.19 31.47
N TYR A 431 -26.11 -26.11 31.82
CA TYR A 431 -26.47 -27.48 32.21
C TYR A 431 -25.82 -27.96 33.52
N GLY A 432 -24.77 -27.29 34.00
CA GLY A 432 -23.97 -27.79 35.13
C GLY A 432 -23.19 -29.09 34.85
N THR A 433 -23.23 -29.62 33.63
CA THR A 433 -22.58 -30.88 33.24
C THR A 433 -21.98 -30.80 31.84
N SER A 434 -20.68 -31.06 31.74
CA SER A 434 -19.96 -31.02 30.46
C SER A 434 -20.42 -32.09 29.47
N LYS A 435 -21.04 -33.19 29.93
CA LYS A 435 -21.46 -34.32 29.08
C LYS A 435 -22.45 -33.91 27.98
N LEU A 436 -23.19 -32.81 28.14
CA LEU A 436 -24.21 -32.35 27.18
C LEU A 436 -23.67 -31.39 26.09
N TRP A 437 -22.34 -31.25 25.95
CA TRP A 437 -21.73 -30.39 24.94
C TRP A 437 -22.16 -30.70 23.50
N LYS A 438 -22.38 -31.98 23.18
CA LYS A 438 -22.84 -32.44 21.85
C LYS A 438 -24.16 -31.79 21.44
N ARG A 439 -25.05 -31.53 22.40
CA ARG A 439 -26.36 -30.90 22.15
C ARG A 439 -26.23 -29.42 21.77
N ILE A 440 -25.17 -28.74 22.22
CA ILE A 440 -24.83 -27.38 21.76
C ILE A 440 -24.26 -27.45 20.33
N TYR A 441 -23.43 -28.44 20.01
CA TYR A 441 -22.95 -28.64 18.63
C TYR A 441 -24.10 -28.92 17.65
N GLU A 442 -24.99 -29.88 17.97
CA GLU A 442 -26.17 -30.23 17.17
C GLU A 442 -27.03 -29.02 16.82
N ALA A 443 -27.39 -28.23 17.83
CA ALA A 443 -28.19 -27.01 17.69
C ALA A 443 -27.52 -25.89 16.87
N ASN A 444 -26.20 -25.97 16.65
CA ASN A 444 -25.41 -24.96 15.93
C ASN A 444 -24.63 -25.55 14.74
N ARG A 445 -25.01 -26.73 14.19
CA ARG A 445 -24.30 -27.36 13.05
C ARG A 445 -24.18 -26.49 11.79
N GLY A 446 -25.07 -25.51 11.60
CA GLY A 446 -24.95 -24.51 10.52
C GLY A 446 -23.94 -23.39 10.78
N LYS A 447 -23.44 -23.24 12.02
CA LYS A 447 -22.48 -22.21 12.46
C LYS A 447 -21.15 -22.78 12.94
N ILE A 448 -21.10 -24.05 13.34
CA ILE A 448 -19.91 -24.76 13.80
C ILE A 448 -19.64 -25.90 12.82
N LYS A 449 -18.63 -25.75 11.95
CA LYS A 449 -18.19 -26.82 11.03
C LYS A 449 -17.35 -27.88 11.75
N ASN A 450 -16.49 -27.47 12.68
CA ASN A 450 -15.63 -28.35 13.49
C ASN A 450 -16.02 -28.21 14.97
N PRO A 451 -16.47 -29.29 15.66
CA PRO A 451 -16.91 -29.22 17.06
C PRO A 451 -15.86 -28.71 18.06
N ASN A 452 -14.57 -28.84 17.71
CA ASN A 452 -13.45 -28.46 18.57
C ASN A 452 -13.04 -26.99 18.42
N LEU A 453 -13.56 -26.27 17.42
CA LEU A 453 -13.18 -24.89 17.09
C LEU A 453 -14.40 -23.96 17.16
N ILE A 454 -14.38 -23.06 18.14
CA ILE A 454 -15.34 -21.95 18.28
C ILE A 454 -14.58 -20.65 18.55
N PHE A 455 -15.08 -19.53 18.04
CA PHE A 455 -14.38 -18.24 18.06
C PHE A 455 -15.00 -17.27 19.07
N PRO A 456 -14.22 -16.37 19.69
CA PRO A 456 -14.77 -15.27 20.50
C PRO A 456 -15.81 -14.44 19.73
N LYS A 457 -16.76 -13.85 20.45
CA LYS A 457 -17.95 -13.12 19.92
C LYS A 457 -18.94 -13.99 19.12
N GLN A 458 -18.65 -15.25 18.80
CA GLN A 458 -19.58 -16.16 18.10
C GLN A 458 -20.85 -16.40 18.93
N ILE A 459 -22.03 -16.25 18.29
CA ILE A 459 -23.34 -16.38 18.95
C ILE A 459 -23.92 -17.79 18.75
N LEU A 460 -23.95 -18.57 19.83
CA LEU A 460 -24.45 -19.94 19.90
C LEU A 460 -25.83 -20.01 20.56
N LEU A 461 -26.63 -20.97 20.13
CA LEU A 461 -27.90 -21.35 20.76
C LEU A 461 -27.69 -22.57 21.67
N ILE A 462 -28.12 -22.49 22.92
CA ILE A 462 -28.08 -23.59 23.89
C ILE A 462 -29.52 -24.13 24.04
N PRO A 463 -29.82 -25.36 23.59
CA PRO A 463 -31.14 -25.96 23.76
C PRO A 463 -31.43 -26.31 25.24
N PRO A 464 -32.70 -26.51 25.64
CA PRO A 464 -33.06 -26.98 26.99
C PRO A 464 -32.39 -28.32 27.32
N ALA A 465 -32.11 -28.59 28.60
CA ALA A 465 -31.32 -29.76 29.05
C ALA A 465 -31.94 -31.14 28.70
N LYS A 466 -33.24 -31.19 28.45
CA LYS A 466 -33.99 -32.35 27.92
C LYS A 466 -34.79 -31.91 26.69
N GLY A 467 -35.19 -32.86 25.85
CA GLY A 467 -35.94 -32.58 24.61
C GLY A 467 -35.07 -32.31 23.38
N SER A 468 -35.69 -31.79 22.31
CA SER A 468 -35.08 -31.60 20.98
C SER A 468 -33.86 -30.67 21.00
N THR A 469 -32.89 -30.98 20.14
CA THR A 469 -31.75 -30.11 19.81
C THR A 469 -31.93 -29.35 18.49
N GLN A 470 -33.03 -29.60 17.76
CA GLN A 470 -33.41 -28.83 16.57
C GLN A 470 -34.17 -27.56 16.98
N PHE A 471 -33.74 -26.39 16.48
CA PHE A 471 -34.44 -25.14 16.70
C PHE A 471 -35.75 -25.13 15.88
N PRO A 472 -36.92 -24.81 16.48
CA PRO A 472 -38.20 -24.83 15.77
C PRO A 472 -38.24 -23.75 14.70
N LYS A 473 -38.47 -24.15 13.45
CA LYS A 473 -38.44 -23.24 12.28
C LYS A 473 -39.74 -22.45 12.05
N ASN A 474 -40.82 -22.85 12.71
CA ASN A 474 -42.16 -22.28 12.52
C ASN A 474 -42.60 -21.58 13.82
N GLY A 475 -42.83 -20.27 13.79
CA GLY A 475 -43.43 -19.53 14.93
C GLY A 475 -42.89 -18.14 15.24
N ALA A 476 -41.78 -17.69 14.62
CA ALA A 476 -41.25 -16.35 14.87
C ALA A 476 -42.13 -15.24 14.21
N PRO A 477 -42.59 -14.22 14.95
CA PRO A 477 -43.37 -13.13 14.38
C PRO A 477 -42.48 -12.17 13.57
N ALA A 478 -42.87 -11.89 12.32
CA ALA A 478 -42.08 -11.03 11.43
C ALA A 478 -42.20 -9.54 11.79
N LYS A 479 -41.05 -8.88 12.02
CA LYS A 479 -40.90 -7.42 11.97
C LYS A 479 -39.66 -7.04 11.15
N LYS A 480 -39.70 -5.83 10.58
CA LYS A 480 -38.90 -5.40 9.40
C LYS A 480 -37.47 -4.98 9.75
N LYS A 481 -36.55 -5.13 8.79
CA LYS A 481 -35.31 -4.31 8.68
C LYS A 481 -35.64 -2.95 8.04
N PRO A 482 -34.84 -1.92 8.34
CA PRO A 482 -33.89 -1.33 7.36
C PRO A 482 -32.43 -1.66 7.77
N SER A 483 -31.50 -1.97 6.84
CA SER A 483 -30.57 -1.07 6.12
C SER A 483 -29.67 -0.23 7.04
N SER A 484 -28.35 -0.18 6.89
CA SER A 484 -27.44 -0.74 5.84
C SER A 484 -26.22 -1.44 6.52
N ASP A 485 -24.96 -1.55 6.07
CA ASP A 485 -24.26 -1.14 4.83
C ASP A 485 -22.97 -1.97 4.56
N ALA A 486 -22.44 -1.86 3.33
CA ALA A 486 -21.05 -2.08 2.86
C ALA A 486 -20.26 -3.39 3.20
N VAL A 487 -19.03 -3.47 2.62
CA VAL A 487 -17.91 -4.41 2.90
C VAL A 487 -18.21 -5.90 2.58
N GLU A 488 -18.03 -6.36 1.33
CA GLU A 488 -16.76 -6.88 0.72
C GLU A 488 -16.43 -8.35 1.09
N ALA A 489 -15.84 -9.19 0.24
CA ALA A 489 -15.47 -9.09 -1.20
C ALA A 489 -15.42 -10.50 -1.86
N ILE A 490 -15.21 -10.55 -3.19
CA ILE A 490 -14.35 -11.46 -4.00
C ILE A 490 -14.20 -12.93 -3.48
N GLU A 491 -14.49 -13.99 -4.25
CA GLU A 491 -13.72 -14.31 -5.46
C GLU A 491 -14.43 -15.17 -6.56
N GLN A 492 -14.03 -14.86 -7.79
CA GLN A 492 -14.13 -15.53 -9.10
C GLN A 492 -14.77 -16.93 -9.25
N ASN A 493 -15.58 -17.06 -10.30
CA ASN A 493 -15.22 -17.97 -11.42
C ASN A 493 -15.87 -17.51 -12.73
N GLN A 494 -15.10 -17.42 -13.82
CA GLN A 494 -15.60 -17.02 -15.15
C GLN A 494 -15.70 -18.22 -16.10
N LYS A 495 -16.81 -18.31 -16.82
CA LYS A 495 -16.85 -18.91 -18.17
C LYS A 495 -17.93 -18.20 -19.00
N PRO A 496 -17.62 -17.72 -20.22
CA PRO A 496 -18.60 -17.06 -21.07
C PRO A 496 -19.54 -18.06 -21.74
N ALA A 497 -20.66 -17.54 -22.26
CA ALA A 497 -21.60 -18.21 -23.14
C ALA A 497 -21.96 -17.25 -24.30
N ASP A 498 -22.41 -17.82 -25.42
CA ASP A 498 -22.50 -17.19 -26.73
C ASP A 498 -23.69 -16.21 -26.89
N SER A 499 -23.54 -15.24 -27.81
CA SER A 499 -24.51 -15.03 -28.91
C SER A 499 -24.03 -13.97 -29.91
N GLU A 500 -24.00 -14.33 -31.21
CA GLU A 500 -24.26 -13.51 -32.42
C GLU A 500 -23.44 -12.20 -32.61
N GLU A 501 -22.47 -12.10 -33.53
CA GLU A 501 -22.47 -12.25 -35.00
C GLU A 501 -23.24 -11.16 -35.81
N SER A 502 -22.48 -10.39 -36.59
CA SER A 502 -22.90 -9.88 -37.92
C SER A 502 -21.65 -9.72 -38.81
N GLU A 503 -21.77 -10.03 -40.10
CA GLU A 503 -20.64 -10.44 -40.95
C GLU A 503 -19.91 -9.30 -41.70
N SER A 504 -18.60 -9.50 -41.95
CA SER A 504 -17.81 -9.11 -43.15
C SER A 504 -16.31 -9.04 -42.78
N GLY A 505 -15.34 -9.67 -43.44
CA GLY A 505 -15.37 -10.59 -44.59
C GLY A 505 -14.09 -10.41 -45.43
N GLY A 506 -13.26 -11.45 -45.60
CA GLY A 506 -12.06 -11.36 -46.46
C GLY A 506 -10.92 -12.36 -46.15
N ASP A 507 -10.77 -13.33 -47.06
CA ASP A 507 -9.66 -14.25 -47.36
C ASP A 507 -8.44 -14.45 -46.45
N SER A 508 -8.23 -15.75 -46.22
CA SER A 508 -6.99 -16.51 -45.99
C SER A 508 -5.65 -15.98 -46.54
N GLU A 509 -4.56 -16.23 -45.80
CA GLU A 509 -3.56 -17.22 -46.27
C GLU A 509 -2.82 -17.91 -45.11
N SER A 510 -2.05 -18.96 -45.40
CA SER A 510 -1.47 -19.87 -44.41
C SER A 510 0.07 -19.89 -44.40
N LYS A 511 0.71 -20.05 -43.22
CA LYS A 511 1.92 -20.90 -43.05
C LYS A 511 2.45 -21.06 -41.61
N LYS A 512 3.03 -22.25 -41.40
CA LYS A 512 4.13 -22.61 -40.49
C LYS A 512 4.04 -22.24 -38.99
N LYS A 513 3.50 -23.22 -38.27
CA LYS A 513 4.15 -23.89 -37.13
C LYS A 513 5.70 -23.82 -37.20
N ASN A 514 6.36 -23.51 -36.08
CA ASN A 514 7.67 -24.09 -35.76
C ASN A 514 7.81 -24.24 -34.24
N GLU A 515 8.33 -25.38 -33.81
CA GLU A 515 8.39 -25.86 -32.43
C GLU A 515 9.78 -26.50 -32.29
N VAL A 516 10.62 -26.01 -31.37
CA VAL A 516 11.97 -26.53 -31.14
C VAL A 516 12.14 -26.79 -29.65
N LYS A 517 12.91 -27.84 -29.35
CA LYS A 517 12.92 -28.60 -28.10
C LYS A 517 14.36 -28.75 -27.62
N GLU A 518 14.57 -28.79 -26.32
CA GLU A 518 15.87 -29.12 -25.70
C GLU A 518 16.36 -30.51 -26.16
N PRO A 519 17.69 -30.72 -26.19
CA PRO A 519 18.23 -31.67 -25.22
C PRO A 519 19.63 -31.35 -24.65
N SER A 520 19.83 -31.79 -23.40
CA SER A 520 21.09 -32.28 -22.81
C SER A 520 20.99 -33.84 -22.74
N PRO A 521 21.99 -34.64 -22.27
CA PRO A 521 23.21 -34.29 -21.51
C PRO A 521 24.51 -35.08 -21.89
N GLU A 522 25.55 -34.96 -21.03
CA GLU A 522 26.59 -35.97 -20.69
C GLU A 522 27.56 -36.49 -21.80
N GLU A 523 28.74 -37.04 -21.51
CA GLU A 523 29.78 -36.77 -20.48
C GLU A 523 31.08 -37.51 -20.91
N ASP A 524 32.28 -37.01 -20.55
CA ASP A 524 33.59 -37.71 -20.38
C ASP A 524 34.78 -36.72 -20.60
N SER A 525 36.02 -37.03 -20.20
CA SER A 525 36.61 -37.12 -18.84
C SER A 525 38.15 -37.27 -18.99
N THR A 526 38.87 -37.55 -17.90
CA THR A 526 40.34 -37.76 -17.77
C THR A 526 41.27 -36.54 -17.94
N ASP A 527 42.46 -36.51 -17.34
CA ASP A 527 42.89 -36.55 -15.91
C ASP A 527 44.44 -36.47 -15.82
N SER A 528 45.01 -35.89 -14.75
CA SER A 528 46.22 -36.33 -14.02
C SER A 528 46.88 -35.23 -13.14
N SER A 529 47.27 -35.63 -11.92
CA SER A 529 48.18 -35.05 -10.90
C SER A 529 49.35 -34.14 -11.38
N GLY A 530 50.00 -33.27 -10.58
CA GLY A 530 50.06 -32.98 -9.12
C GLY A 530 51.32 -32.12 -8.80
N ASN A 531 51.83 -31.86 -7.58
CA ASN A 531 51.39 -32.07 -6.19
C ASN A 531 52.40 -31.39 -5.19
N GLU A 532 51.94 -30.56 -4.22
CA GLU A 532 52.68 -29.98 -3.05
C GLU A 532 53.88 -29.02 -3.36
N THR A 533 54.38 -28.13 -2.48
CA THR A 533 54.37 -28.01 -1.00
C THR A 533 54.25 -26.53 -0.51
N ALA A 534 54.23 -26.29 0.81
CA ALA A 534 54.15 -24.98 1.50
C ALA A 534 55.08 -24.95 2.76
N PRO A 535 54.90 -24.05 3.76
CA PRO A 535 55.14 -22.59 3.80
C PRO A 535 56.22 -22.20 4.86
N GLU A 536 56.42 -20.90 5.14
CA GLU A 536 57.11 -20.42 6.35
C GLU A 536 56.57 -19.04 6.81
N GLU A 537 56.66 -18.72 8.10
CA GLU A 537 56.19 -17.48 8.75
C GLU A 537 57.37 -16.66 9.30
N GLU A 538 57.23 -15.34 9.44
CA GLU A 538 57.39 -14.64 10.74
C GLU A 538 56.98 -13.14 10.65
N ASN A 539 57.01 -12.42 11.78
CA ASN A 539 56.23 -11.20 12.01
C ASN A 539 57.12 -9.97 12.40
N PRO A 540 56.80 -9.02 13.32
CA PRO A 540 57.04 -7.59 13.05
C PRO A 540 58.00 -6.90 14.03
N GLU A 541 58.31 -5.62 13.79
CA GLU A 541 58.58 -4.68 14.90
C GLU A 541 58.30 -3.22 14.51
N GLU A 542 58.06 -2.37 15.51
CA GLU A 542 57.81 -0.93 15.38
C GLU A 542 59.11 -0.14 15.58
N GLU A 543 59.28 1.02 14.92
CA GLU A 543 59.82 2.20 15.61
C GLU A 543 59.53 3.51 14.86
N ASN A 544 59.45 4.61 15.62
CA ASN A 544 59.29 5.98 15.14
C ASN A 544 60.11 6.92 16.03
N PRO A 545 60.96 7.77 15.45
CA PRO A 545 61.11 9.11 16.00
C PRO A 545 61.23 10.25 14.97
N GLU A 546 60.37 11.26 15.18
CA GLU A 546 60.67 12.70 15.18
C GLU A 546 61.61 13.35 14.14
N ASN A 547 61.00 14.26 13.35
CA ASN A 547 61.33 15.71 13.29
C ASN A 547 62.35 16.22 12.23
N LEU A 548 62.18 17.51 11.87
CA LEU A 548 62.96 18.38 10.97
C LEU A 548 62.94 17.96 9.48
N GLN A 549 62.47 18.78 8.53
CA GLN A 549 62.41 20.26 8.45
C GLN A 549 61.09 20.79 7.88
#